data_AF-X1LQ55-F1
#
_entry.id   AF-X1LQ55-F1
#
_cell.length_a   1.000
_cell.length_b   1.000
_cell.length_c   1.000
_cell.angle_alpha   90.00
_cell.angle_beta   90.00
_cell.angle_gamma   90.00
#
_symmetry.space_group_name_H-M   'P 1'
#
loop_
_entity.id
_entity.type
_entity.pdbx_description
1 polymer ?
#
loop_
_entity_poly.entity_id
_entity_poly.type
_entity_poly.pdbx_seq_one_letter_code
_entity_poly.pdbx_strand_id
1 'polypeptide(L)'
;QVYRIKEGRLFTITDRRVQQIVYEVGVSAGIPLVGSKKIHPHHFRHSHCVAWVRENQTMEGLRTLQQRVGHASINTTAHYLQFAARQQEEIVKRLFTK
;
A
#
# COMPACT_ATOMS: atom_id res chain seq x y z
N GLN A 1 2.34 -20.95 16.31
CA GLN A 1 3.13 -20.02 17.15
C GLN A 1 2.14 -19.10 17.86
N VAL A 2 2.00 -19.20 19.19
CA VAL A 2 1.01 -18.42 19.95
C VAL A 2 1.71 -17.17 20.47
N TYR A 3 1.31 -15.99 20.00
CA TYR A 3 1.89 -14.72 20.45
C TYR A 3 1.49 -14.47 21.92
N ARG A 4 2.46 -14.25 22.82
CA ARG A 4 2.18 -13.85 24.20
C ARG A 4 1.94 -12.33 24.24
N ILE A 5 0.73 -11.93 24.62
CA ILE A 5 0.42 -10.52 24.90
C ILE A 5 1.12 -10.14 26.20
N LYS A 6 2.03 -9.17 26.14
CA LYS A 6 2.71 -8.62 27.33
C LYS A 6 2.18 -7.22 27.59
N GLU A 7 1.65 -6.98 28.80
CA GLU A 7 1.13 -5.66 29.21
C GLU A 7 0.12 -5.08 28.19
N GLY A 8 -0.74 -5.92 27.63
CA GLY A 8 -1.73 -5.52 26.61
C GLY A 8 -1.17 -5.27 25.19
N ARG A 9 0.14 -5.47 24.96
CA ARG A 9 0.76 -5.29 23.65
C ARG A 9 1.04 -6.63 22.98
N LEU A 10 0.65 -6.75 21.71
CA LEU A 10 1.00 -7.89 20.86
C LEU A 10 2.50 -7.91 20.54
N PHE A 11 3.09 -6.73 20.30
CA PHE A 11 4.51 -6.54 20.07
C PHE A 11 5.04 -5.43 20.97
N THR A 12 6.07 -5.71 21.76
CA THR A 12 6.74 -4.72 22.62
C THR A 12 7.91 -4.08 21.87
N ILE A 13 7.63 -3.39 20.76
CA ILE A 13 8.62 -2.71 19.91
C ILE A 13 8.23 -1.25 19.69
N THR A 14 9.23 -0.39 19.53
CA THR A 14 9.01 1.03 19.22
C THR A 14 8.87 1.25 17.71
N ASP A 15 8.26 2.36 17.31
CA ASP A 15 8.16 2.75 15.90
C ASP A 15 9.53 2.85 15.21
N ARG A 16 10.52 3.37 15.93
CA ARG A 16 11.91 3.41 15.43
C ARG A 16 12.45 2.02 15.16
N ARG A 17 12.15 1.04 16.03
CA ARG A 17 12.57 -0.35 15.80
C ARG A 17 11.84 -0.96 14.61
N VAL A 18 10.55 -0.67 14.43
CA VAL A 18 9.80 -1.10 13.23
C VAL A 18 10.44 -0.54 11.95
N GLN A 19 10.80 0.75 11.93
CA GLN A 19 11.48 1.36 10.79
C GLN A 19 12.84 0.72 10.51
N GLN A 20 13.63 0.43 11.56
CA GLN A 20 14.90 -0.28 11.43
C GLN A 20 14.73 -1.68 10.85
N ILE A 21 13.80 -2.47 11.39
CA ILE A 21 13.52 -3.83 10.90
C ILE A 21 13.17 -3.79 9.42
N VAL A 22 12.25 -2.89 9.03
CA VAL A 22 11.86 -2.74 7.62
C VAL A 22 13.04 -2.34 6.74
N TYR A 23 13.90 -1.45 7.21
CA TYR A 23 15.10 -1.05 6.48
C TYR A 23 16.10 -2.21 6.34
N GLU A 24 16.45 -2.90 7.43
CA GLU A 24 17.36 -4.04 7.47
C GLU A 24 16.90 -5.16 6.52
N VAL A 25 15.61 -5.50 6.53
CA VAL A 25 14.99 -6.47 5.62
C VAL A 25 15.08 -5.98 4.17
N GLY A 26 14.78 -4.70 3.92
CA GLY A 26 14.88 -4.14 2.58
C GLY A 26 16.29 -4.14 2.02
N VAL A 27 17.32 -3.82 2.83
CA VAL A 27 18.72 -3.97 2.43
C VAL A 27 19.05 -5.43 2.09
N SER A 28 18.63 -6.36 2.94
CA SER A 28 18.86 -7.80 2.74
C SER A 28 18.17 -8.34 1.48
N ALA A 29 17.03 -7.75 1.10
CA ALA A 29 16.29 -8.05 -0.12
C ALA A 29 16.82 -7.32 -1.37
N GLY A 30 17.88 -6.52 -1.26
CA GLY A 30 18.43 -5.74 -2.39
C GLY A 30 17.63 -4.49 -2.75
N ILE A 31 16.74 -4.02 -1.87
CA ILE A 31 15.88 -2.84 -2.04
C ILE A 31 16.15 -1.81 -0.92
N PRO A 32 17.35 -1.21 -0.84
CA PRO A 32 17.68 -0.26 0.21
C PRO A 32 16.93 1.07 0.07
N LEU A 33 16.51 1.41 -1.16
CA LEU A 33 15.83 2.66 -1.52
C LEU A 33 14.58 2.37 -2.33
N VAL A 34 13.54 3.17 -2.09
CA VAL A 34 12.34 3.26 -2.91
C VAL A 34 12.27 4.70 -3.42
N GLY A 35 12.55 4.88 -4.71
CA GLY A 35 12.83 6.21 -5.27
C GLY A 35 14.06 6.83 -4.59
N SER A 36 13.91 8.01 -4.01
CA SER A 36 14.97 8.73 -3.31
C SER A 36 15.01 8.48 -1.79
N LYS A 37 14.12 7.64 -1.25
CA LYS A 37 13.96 7.46 0.20
C LYS A 37 14.35 6.04 0.63
N LYS A 38 14.89 5.92 1.85
CA LYS A 38 15.08 4.61 2.50
C LYS A 38 13.74 3.90 2.66
N ILE A 39 13.73 2.60 2.39
CA ILE A 39 12.55 1.77 2.62
C ILE A 39 12.11 1.85 4.09
N HIS A 40 10.80 1.97 4.30
CA HIS A 40 10.17 2.20 5.61
C HIS A 40 8.69 1.79 5.53
N PRO A 41 7.97 1.64 6.66
CA PRO A 41 6.64 1.01 6.69
C PRO A 41 5.61 1.63 5.74
N HIS A 42 5.66 2.95 5.52
CA HIS A 42 4.71 3.62 4.62
C HIS A 42 4.82 3.13 3.17
N HIS A 43 6.01 2.67 2.73
CA HIS A 43 6.16 2.07 1.41
C HIS A 43 5.39 0.77 1.27
N PHE A 44 5.30 -0.05 2.33
CA PHE A 44 4.49 -1.27 2.31
C PHE A 44 3.00 -0.96 2.21
N ARG A 45 2.52 0.05 2.96
CA ARG A 45 1.13 0.53 2.84
C ARG A 45 0.85 1.03 1.42
N HIS A 46 1.76 1.81 0.84
CA HIS A 46 1.62 2.31 -0.52
C HIS A 46 1.57 1.17 -1.54
N SER A 47 2.53 0.24 -1.51
CA SER A 47 2.57 -0.95 -2.38
C SER A 47 1.30 -1.79 -2.24
N HIS A 48 0.78 -1.96 -1.03
CA HIS A 48 -0.48 -2.67 -0.79
C HIS A 48 -1.67 -1.97 -1.48
N CYS A 49 -1.80 -0.66 -1.34
CA CYS A 49 -2.86 0.11 -2.00
C CYS A 49 -2.75 0.05 -3.54
N VAL A 50 -1.53 0.15 -4.09
CA VAL A 50 -1.29 0.03 -5.54
C VAL A 50 -1.72 -1.36 -6.03
N ALA A 51 -1.29 -2.42 -5.35
CA ALA A 51 -1.66 -3.80 -5.70
C ALA A 51 -3.18 -4.01 -5.64
N TRP A 52 -3.85 -3.47 -4.62
CA TRP A 52 -5.30 -3.57 -4.50
C TRP A 52 -6.03 -2.91 -5.67
N VAL A 53 -5.67 -1.66 -6.01
CA VAL A 53 -6.34 -0.92 -7.10
C VAL A 53 -6.09 -1.56 -8.45
N ARG A 54 -4.92 -2.17 -8.68
CA ARG A 54 -4.65 -2.89 -9.94
C ARG A 54 -5.62 -4.04 -10.19
N GLU A 55 -6.02 -4.75 -9.13
CA GLU A 55 -6.96 -5.87 -9.22
C GLU A 55 -8.43 -5.47 -8.98
N ASN A 56 -8.69 -4.35 -8.31
CA ASN A 56 -10.03 -3.88 -7.93
C ASN A 56 -10.27 -2.44 -8.37
N GLN A 57 -10.49 -2.25 -9.68
CA GLN A 57 -10.62 -0.93 -10.33
C GLN A 57 -12.02 -0.31 -10.21
N THR A 58 -12.88 -0.85 -9.33
CA THR A 58 -14.24 -0.37 -9.12
C THR A 58 -14.31 0.67 -8.01
N MET A 59 -15.36 1.50 -8.01
CA MET A 59 -15.61 2.45 -6.93
C MET A 59 -15.86 1.77 -5.58
N GLU A 60 -16.51 0.61 -5.60
CA GLU A 60 -16.68 -0.23 -4.41
C GLU A 60 -15.33 -0.72 -3.88
N GLY A 61 -14.47 -1.25 -4.76
CA GLY A 61 -13.12 -1.65 -4.42
C GLY A 61 -12.30 -0.52 -3.81
N LEU A 62 -12.45 0.71 -4.32
CA LEU A 62 -11.79 1.89 -3.76
C LEU A 62 -12.31 2.24 -2.35
N ARG A 63 -13.62 2.07 -2.09
CA ARG A 63 -14.22 2.29 -0.76
C ARG A 63 -13.78 1.23 0.25
N THR A 64 -13.72 -0.04 -0.16
CA THR A 64 -13.17 -1.12 0.66
C THR A 64 -11.72 -0.82 1.04
N LEU A 65 -10.91 -0.36 0.08
CA LEU A 65 -9.53 0.03 0.36
C LEU A 65 -9.47 1.18 1.37
N GLN A 66 -10.28 2.22 1.19
CA GLN A 66 -10.34 3.38 2.10
C GLN A 66 -10.57 2.95 3.55
N GLN A 67 -11.57 2.09 3.77
CA GLN A 67 -11.92 1.58 5.10
C GLN A 67 -10.81 0.71 5.67
N ARG A 68 -10.26 -0.21 4.87
CA ARG A 68 -9.18 -1.13 5.29
C ARG A 68 -7.95 -0.40 5.78
N VAL A 69 -7.56 0.68 5.11
CA VAL A 69 -6.37 1.46 5.50
C VAL A 69 -6.71 2.62 6.44
N GLY A 70 -7.99 2.87 6.74
CA GLY A 70 -8.41 3.93 7.65
C GLY A 70 -8.17 5.35 7.13
N HIS A 71 -8.32 5.60 5.82
CA HIS A 71 -8.26 6.97 5.30
C HIS A 71 -9.53 7.74 5.61
N ALA A 72 -9.37 8.89 6.28
CA ALA A 72 -10.49 9.79 6.59
C ALA A 72 -11.19 10.32 5.33
N SER A 73 -10.45 10.54 4.25
CA SER A 73 -10.98 11.03 2.97
C SER A 73 -10.79 10.01 1.86
N ILE A 74 -11.81 9.88 1.01
CA ILE A 74 -11.70 9.12 -0.23
C ILE A 74 -10.69 9.73 -1.18
N ASN A 75 -10.47 11.04 -1.14
CA ASN A 75 -9.52 11.73 -2.00
C ASN A 75 -8.09 11.20 -1.80
N THR A 76 -7.72 10.92 -0.55
CA THR A 76 -6.42 10.29 -0.23
C THR A 76 -6.27 8.92 -0.89
N THR A 77 -7.35 8.15 -0.96
CA THR A 77 -7.36 6.82 -1.58
C THR A 77 -7.46 6.91 -3.11
N ALA A 78 -8.17 7.91 -3.64
CA ALA A 78 -8.36 8.12 -5.07
C ALA A 78 -7.03 8.40 -5.80
N HIS A 79 -6.00 8.91 -5.11
CA HIS A 79 -4.65 9.03 -5.69
C HIS A 79 -4.10 7.71 -6.24
N TYR A 80 -4.55 6.55 -5.74
CA TYR A 80 -4.11 5.26 -6.26
C TYR A 80 -4.75 4.87 -7.60
N LEU A 81 -5.84 5.53 -8.02
CA LEU A 81 -6.48 5.27 -9.32
C LEU A 81 -5.57 5.54 -10.52
N GLN A 82 -4.52 6.37 -10.34
CA GLN A 82 -3.49 6.55 -11.38
C GLN A 82 -2.79 5.25 -11.78
N PHE A 83 -2.85 4.20 -10.95
CA PHE A 83 -2.27 2.89 -11.21
C PHE A 83 -3.26 1.88 -11.80
N ALA A 84 -4.50 2.27 -12.10
CA ALA A 84 -5.52 1.46 -12.76
C ALA A 84 -5.30 1.35 -14.28
N ALA A 85 -4.11 0.89 -14.69
CA ALA A 85 -3.66 0.92 -16.08
C ALA A 85 -4.58 0.14 -17.05
N ARG A 86 -5.13 -1.02 -16.62
CA ARG A 86 -6.05 -1.82 -17.46
C ARG A 86 -7.31 -1.03 -17.82
N GLN A 87 -7.97 -0.41 -16.83
CA GLN A 87 -9.14 0.45 -17.06
C GLN A 87 -8.82 1.62 -18.00
N GLN A 88 -7.66 2.25 -17.83
CA GLN A 88 -7.22 3.34 -18.71
C GLN A 88 -7.05 2.84 -20.16
N GLU A 89 -6.42 1.69 -20.36
CA GLU A 89 -6.24 1.06 -21.67
C GLU A 89 -7.58 0.71 -22.33
N GLU A 90 -8.51 0.12 -21.60
CA GLU A 90 -9.86 -0.21 -22.09
C GLU A 90 -10.65 1.04 -22.53
N ILE A 91 -10.57 2.11 -21.74
CA ILE A 91 -11.23 3.39 -22.08
C ILE A 91 -10.65 3.96 -23.37
N VAL A 92 -9.32 3.99 -23.50
CA VAL A 92 -8.64 4.45 -24.72
C VAL A 92 -9.07 3.60 -25.91
N LYS A 93 -9.00 2.27 -25.81
CA LYS A 93 -9.46 1.35 -26.87
C LYS A 93 -10.91 1.63 -27.27
N ARG A 94 -11.82 1.80 -26.30
CA ARG A 94 -13.24 2.08 -26.59
C ARG A 94 -13.47 3.40 -27.33
N LEU A 95 -12.69 4.44 -27.01
CA LEU A 95 -12.85 5.76 -27.61
C LEU A 95 -12.24 5.87 -29.00
N PHE A 96 -11.10 5.20 -29.24
CA PHE A 96 -10.32 5.33 -30.48
C PHE A 96 -10.52 4.18 -31.47
N THR A 97 -11.25 3.11 -31.10
CA THR A 97 -11.63 2.02 -32.03
C THR A 97 -13.08 2.18 -32.52
N LYS A 98 -13.61 3.40 -32.49
CA LYS A 98 -14.92 3.77 -33.04
C LYS A 98 -14.76 4.45 -34.39
#